data_AF-V4RRP9-F1
#
_entry.id   AF-V4RRP9-F1
#
_cell.length_a   1.000
_cell.length_b   1.000
_cell.length_c   1.000
_cell.angle_alpha   90.00
_cell.angle_beta   90.00
_cell.angle_gamma   90.00
#
_symmetry.space_group_name_H-M   'P 1'
#
loop_
_entity.id
_entity.type
_entity.pdbx_description
1 polymer ?
#
loop_
_entity_poly.entity_id
_entity_poly.type
_entity_poly.pdbx_seq_one_letter_code
_entity_poly.pdbx_strand_id
1 'polypeptide(L)'
;MGIKGLTKLLADNAPKAMKEQKFESYFGRKIAIDASMSIYQFLIVVGRTGTEMLTNEAGEVTSHLQGMFTRTIRLLEAGMKPIYVFDGQPPDLKKQELAKRYSKRADATDDLAEAVEAGNKEDIEKFSKRTVKVTKQHNDDCKRLLKLMGVPVVEAPSEAEAQCAALCKSGQVYAVASEDMDSLTFGAPRFLRHLMDPSSRKIPVMEFEVAKILEELNLTMDQFIDLCILSGCDYCDSIRGIGGQTALKLIRQHGSIETILENINRERYQIPEDWPYQEARRLFKEPEVVTDEEQLQIKWSAPDEEGLINFLVSENGFNSDRVTKAIEKIKAAKNKSSQGRLESFFKPVANTSAPIKRKGSKCVLQSPKQEIKPRIFSLQACYSSGPKLNGGLCLLTLDLGSKHSSPLGRGVCFSA
;
A
#
# COMPACT_ATOMS: atom_id res chain seq x y z
N MET A 1 -5.99 -7.90 -10.78
CA MET A 1 -7.09 -8.67 -10.18
C MET A 1 -8.06 -7.64 -9.59
N GLY A 2 -9.29 -8.06 -9.30
CA GLY A 2 -10.32 -7.15 -8.80
C GLY A 2 -10.73 -6.03 -9.77
N ILE A 3 -11.37 -4.99 -9.22
CA ILE A 3 -12.13 -3.98 -9.97
C ILE A 3 -11.28 -3.25 -11.03
N LYS A 4 -11.62 -3.49 -12.29
CA LYS A 4 -10.89 -3.00 -13.47
C LYS A 4 -10.91 -1.46 -13.52
N GLY A 5 -9.73 -0.86 -13.34
CA GLY A 5 -9.51 0.58 -13.48
C GLY A 5 -9.89 1.45 -12.28
N LEU A 6 -10.35 0.86 -11.15
CA LEU A 6 -10.87 1.60 -10.00
C LEU A 6 -9.88 2.66 -9.46
N THR A 7 -8.58 2.35 -9.37
CA THR A 7 -7.54 3.32 -8.94
C THR A 7 -7.60 4.63 -9.71
N LYS A 8 -7.78 4.56 -11.05
CA LYS A 8 -7.84 5.75 -11.89
C LYS A 8 -9.19 6.46 -11.74
N LEU A 9 -10.28 5.70 -11.67
CA LEU A 9 -11.62 6.26 -11.44
C LEU A 9 -11.68 7.10 -10.15
N LEU A 10 -11.05 6.61 -9.08
CA LEU A 10 -10.93 7.32 -7.80
C LEU A 10 -9.98 8.51 -7.88
N ALA A 11 -8.83 8.41 -8.57
CA ALA A 11 -7.94 9.54 -8.77
C ALA A 11 -8.61 10.68 -9.58
N ASP A 12 -9.42 10.32 -10.58
CA ASP A 12 -10.15 11.25 -11.45
C ASP A 12 -11.37 11.91 -10.73
N ASN A 13 -12.04 11.23 -9.77
CA ASN A 13 -13.34 11.67 -9.20
C ASN A 13 -13.40 11.81 -7.67
N ALA A 14 -12.49 11.18 -6.91
CA ALA A 14 -12.46 11.17 -5.44
C ALA A 14 -11.01 11.32 -4.89
N PRO A 15 -10.28 12.39 -5.26
CA PRO A 15 -8.86 12.53 -4.96
C PRO A 15 -8.54 12.82 -3.48
N LYS A 16 -9.48 13.33 -2.67
CA LYS A 16 -9.27 13.57 -1.22
C LYS A 16 -9.46 12.28 -0.40
N ALA A 17 -10.13 11.28 -0.99
CA ALA A 17 -10.23 9.93 -0.45
C ALA A 17 -8.92 9.13 -0.57
N MET A 18 -8.01 9.56 -1.44
CA MET A 18 -6.68 8.98 -1.64
C MET A 18 -5.60 9.82 -0.96
N LYS A 19 -4.64 9.19 -0.27
CA LYS A 19 -3.55 9.89 0.43
C LYS A 19 -2.23 9.14 0.32
N GLU A 20 -1.20 9.82 -0.16
CA GLU A 20 0.19 9.38 0.04
C GLU A 20 0.57 9.48 1.51
N GLN A 21 1.24 8.44 2.02
CA GLN A 21 1.78 8.36 3.37
C GLN A 21 3.17 7.72 3.36
N LYS A 22 3.99 8.10 4.33
CA LYS A 22 5.27 7.44 4.59
C LYS A 22 5.03 6.07 5.23
N PHE A 23 5.88 5.10 4.93
CA PHE A 23 5.79 3.74 5.47
C PHE A 23 5.86 3.73 7.01
N GLU A 24 6.59 4.68 7.59
CA GLU A 24 6.78 4.85 9.03
C GLU A 24 5.55 5.47 9.74
N SER A 25 4.63 6.11 8.99
CA SER A 25 3.40 6.71 9.55
C SER A 25 2.53 5.68 10.29
N TYR A 26 2.63 4.41 9.90
CA TYR A 26 1.84 3.29 10.42
C TYR A 26 2.45 2.61 11.66
N PHE A 27 3.51 3.16 12.26
CA PHE A 27 4.07 2.65 13.53
C PHE A 27 2.98 2.39 14.58
N GLY A 28 2.98 1.20 15.18
CA GLY A 28 2.02 0.77 16.19
C GLY A 28 0.64 0.35 15.66
N ARG A 29 0.36 0.46 14.35
CA ARG A 29 -0.90 -0.02 13.77
C ARG A 29 -0.89 -1.53 13.59
N LYS A 30 -2.04 -2.16 13.85
CA LYS A 30 -2.36 -3.51 13.36
C LYS A 30 -2.85 -3.41 11.92
N ILE A 31 -2.40 -4.29 11.03
CA ILE A 31 -2.76 -4.28 9.60
C ILE A 31 -3.07 -5.71 9.16
N ALA A 32 -4.21 -5.94 8.51
CA ALA A 32 -4.51 -7.21 7.85
C ALA A 32 -3.89 -7.20 6.44
N ILE A 33 -3.17 -8.25 6.07
CA ILE A 33 -2.42 -8.36 4.82
C ILE A 33 -2.92 -9.57 4.05
N ASP A 34 -3.31 -9.34 2.81
CA ASP A 34 -3.57 -10.36 1.80
C ASP A 34 -2.28 -11.15 1.52
N ALA A 35 -2.24 -12.40 1.97
CA ALA A 35 -1.09 -13.27 1.82
C ALA A 35 -0.98 -13.81 0.38
N SER A 36 -2.09 -14.12 -0.28
CA SER A 36 -2.12 -14.71 -1.61
C SER A 36 -1.55 -13.78 -2.68
N MET A 37 -2.00 -12.52 -2.70
CA MET A 37 -1.48 -11.50 -3.60
C MET A 37 -0.01 -11.16 -3.27
N SER A 38 0.38 -11.22 -2.00
CA SER A 38 1.78 -11.04 -1.57
C SER A 38 2.69 -12.18 -2.08
N ILE A 39 2.27 -13.45 -1.94
CA ILE A 39 3.03 -14.62 -2.39
C ILE A 39 3.17 -14.62 -3.91
N TYR A 40 2.12 -14.28 -4.66
CA TYR A 40 2.17 -14.14 -6.11
C TYR A 40 3.20 -13.08 -6.56
N GLN A 41 3.24 -11.92 -5.89
CA GLN A 41 4.27 -10.89 -6.13
C GLN A 41 5.68 -11.41 -5.85
N PHE A 42 5.88 -12.20 -4.79
CA PHE A 42 7.20 -12.72 -4.44
C PHE A 42 7.73 -13.72 -5.49
N LEU A 43 6.89 -14.62 -5.99
CA LEU A 43 7.27 -15.59 -7.03
C LEU A 43 7.60 -14.93 -8.39
N ILE A 44 7.07 -13.73 -8.65
CA ILE A 44 7.33 -12.94 -9.87
C ILE A 44 8.60 -12.06 -9.76
N VAL A 45 8.93 -11.58 -8.55
CA VAL A 45 9.94 -10.51 -8.35
C VAL A 45 11.19 -10.95 -7.58
N VAL A 46 11.09 -11.94 -6.68
CA VAL A 46 12.18 -12.26 -5.74
C VAL A 46 13.14 -13.27 -6.34
N GLY A 47 14.32 -12.79 -6.76
CA GLY A 47 15.43 -13.63 -7.22
C GLY A 47 15.13 -14.42 -8.50
N ARG A 48 14.37 -13.81 -9.41
CA ARG A 48 14.09 -14.34 -10.75
C ARG A 48 15.02 -13.70 -11.78
N THR A 49 15.54 -14.49 -12.72
CA THR A 49 16.30 -14.00 -13.88
C THR A 49 15.91 -14.82 -15.12
N GLY A 50 15.10 -14.28 -16.01
CA GLY A 50 14.57 -15.04 -17.15
C GLY A 50 13.69 -16.19 -16.67
N THR A 51 14.09 -17.43 -16.93
CA THR A 51 13.44 -18.65 -16.43
C THR A 51 13.91 -19.07 -15.03
N GLU A 52 15.08 -18.62 -14.57
CA GLU A 52 15.66 -19.01 -13.28
C GLU A 52 14.89 -18.41 -12.10
N MET A 53 14.77 -19.18 -11.01
CA MET A 53 14.15 -18.80 -9.74
C MET A 53 15.06 -19.25 -8.59
N LEU A 54 14.87 -18.71 -7.39
CA LEU A 54 15.53 -19.23 -6.19
C LEU A 54 14.95 -20.61 -5.87
N THR A 55 15.80 -21.61 -5.66
CA THR A 55 15.41 -22.94 -5.18
C THR A 55 16.27 -23.39 -3.99
N ASN A 56 15.84 -24.45 -3.31
CA ASN A 56 16.71 -25.26 -2.45
C ASN A 56 17.50 -26.29 -3.28
N GLU A 57 18.26 -27.17 -2.62
CA GLU A 57 19.05 -28.24 -3.27
C GLU A 57 18.18 -29.32 -3.96
N ALA A 58 16.92 -29.46 -3.55
CA ALA A 58 15.94 -30.36 -4.18
C ALA A 58 15.26 -29.76 -5.43
N GLY A 59 15.56 -28.49 -5.77
CA GLY A 59 14.93 -27.77 -6.89
C GLY A 59 13.56 -27.15 -6.55
N GLU A 60 13.15 -27.18 -5.29
CA GLU A 60 11.89 -26.58 -4.83
C GLU A 60 12.06 -25.06 -4.70
N VAL A 61 11.11 -24.28 -5.23
CA VAL A 61 11.20 -22.80 -5.26
C VAL A 61 11.18 -22.23 -3.83
N THR A 62 12.01 -21.23 -3.54
CA THR A 62 12.11 -20.57 -2.21
C THR A 62 11.81 -19.06 -2.22
N SER A 63 11.50 -18.50 -3.40
CA SER A 63 11.23 -17.06 -3.57
C SER A 63 10.08 -16.52 -2.70
N HIS A 64 9.04 -17.31 -2.41
CA HIS A 64 7.95 -16.93 -1.51
C HIS A 64 8.41 -16.81 -0.06
N LEU A 65 9.22 -17.76 0.44
CA LEU A 65 9.81 -17.70 1.78
C LEU A 65 10.71 -16.46 1.93
N GLN A 66 11.62 -16.23 0.99
CA GLN A 66 12.53 -15.07 1.02
C GLN A 66 11.78 -13.73 0.93
N GLY A 67 10.73 -13.65 0.11
CA GLY A 67 9.85 -12.47 0.05
C GLY A 67 9.10 -12.23 1.35
N MET A 68 8.42 -13.26 1.86
CA MET A 68 7.59 -13.19 3.06
C MET A 68 8.41 -12.86 4.32
N PHE A 69 9.56 -13.52 4.49
CA PHE A 69 10.49 -13.29 5.60
C PHE A 69 10.95 -11.82 5.60
N THR A 70 11.53 -11.35 4.48
CA THR A 70 12.13 -10.01 4.42
C THR A 70 11.10 -8.87 4.48
N ARG A 71 9.87 -9.06 3.98
CA ARG A 71 8.79 -8.06 4.14
C ARG A 71 8.22 -8.04 5.55
N THR A 72 7.99 -9.20 6.14
CA THR A 72 7.48 -9.30 7.52
C THR A 72 8.46 -8.68 8.52
N ILE A 73 9.77 -8.94 8.37
CA ILE A 73 10.81 -8.27 9.17
C ILE A 73 10.73 -6.75 9.03
N ARG A 74 10.65 -6.21 7.80
CA ARG A 74 10.57 -4.75 7.58
C ARG A 74 9.34 -4.11 8.25
N LEU A 75 8.18 -4.77 8.20
CA LEU A 75 6.96 -4.29 8.86
C LEU A 75 7.14 -4.24 10.38
N LEU A 76 7.68 -5.32 10.97
CA LEU A 76 7.98 -5.40 12.40
C LEU A 76 9.04 -4.36 12.82
N GLU A 77 10.13 -4.18 12.06
CA GLU A 77 11.18 -3.19 12.34
C GLU A 77 10.65 -1.74 12.36
N ALA A 78 9.62 -1.46 11.55
CA ALA A 78 8.87 -0.20 11.54
C ALA A 78 7.72 -0.14 12.58
N GLY A 79 7.65 -1.12 13.48
CA GLY A 79 6.68 -1.17 14.59
C GLY A 79 5.24 -1.47 14.18
N MET A 80 4.99 -1.89 12.93
CA MET A 80 3.67 -2.38 12.52
C MET A 80 3.42 -3.79 13.06
N LYS A 81 2.14 -4.13 13.21
CA LYS A 81 1.67 -5.43 13.71
C LYS A 81 0.88 -6.14 12.59
N PRO A 82 1.57 -6.84 11.68
CA PRO A 82 0.91 -7.53 10.57
C PRO A 82 0.11 -8.75 11.06
N ILE A 83 -1.03 -8.99 10.42
CA ILE A 83 -1.77 -10.25 10.42
C ILE A 83 -1.83 -10.69 8.97
N TYR A 84 -1.43 -11.93 8.66
CA TYR A 84 -1.57 -12.45 7.30
C TYR A 84 -2.84 -13.27 7.16
N VAL A 85 -3.60 -12.99 6.11
CA VAL A 85 -4.86 -13.67 5.79
C VAL A 85 -4.66 -14.44 4.48
N PHE A 86 -4.94 -15.74 4.51
CA PHE A 86 -4.84 -16.65 3.37
C PHE A 86 -6.23 -17.03 2.87
N ASP A 87 -6.37 -17.26 1.56
CA ASP A 87 -7.62 -17.74 0.97
C ASP A 87 -7.98 -19.16 1.44
N GLY A 88 -9.28 -19.41 1.57
CA GLY A 88 -9.89 -20.72 1.69
C GLY A 88 -10.38 -21.25 0.34
N GLN A 89 -11.68 -21.58 0.26
CA GLN A 89 -12.28 -22.07 -0.98
C GLN A 89 -12.77 -20.88 -1.85
N PRO A 90 -12.33 -20.75 -3.11
CA PRO A 90 -12.84 -19.69 -3.98
C PRO A 90 -14.33 -19.90 -4.28
N PRO A 91 -15.12 -18.81 -4.35
CA PRO A 91 -16.56 -18.87 -4.53
C PRO A 91 -16.90 -19.27 -5.97
N ASP A 92 -18.04 -19.93 -6.15
CA ASP A 92 -18.48 -20.50 -7.42
C ASP A 92 -18.50 -19.50 -8.59
N LEU A 93 -18.82 -18.24 -8.31
CA LEU A 93 -18.78 -17.12 -9.25
C LEU A 93 -17.38 -16.89 -9.87
N LYS A 94 -16.31 -17.04 -9.08
CA LYS A 94 -14.92 -16.81 -9.51
C LYS A 94 -14.40 -17.94 -10.43
N LYS A 95 -15.12 -19.07 -10.57
CA LYS A 95 -14.74 -20.20 -11.45
C LYS A 95 -14.47 -19.78 -12.89
N GLN A 96 -15.27 -18.87 -13.46
CA GLN A 96 -15.08 -18.40 -14.82
C GLN A 96 -13.78 -17.59 -14.99
N GLU A 97 -13.47 -16.68 -14.05
CA GLU A 97 -12.22 -15.92 -14.10
C GLU A 97 -11.00 -16.78 -13.76
N LEU A 98 -11.14 -17.79 -12.90
CA LEU A 98 -10.11 -18.81 -12.68
C LEU A 98 -9.83 -19.64 -13.95
N ALA A 99 -10.85 -19.98 -14.75
CA ALA A 99 -10.69 -20.61 -16.05
C ALA A 99 -10.04 -19.67 -17.08
N LYS A 100 -10.45 -18.39 -17.13
CA LYS A 100 -9.80 -17.34 -17.94
C LYS A 100 -8.32 -17.14 -17.53
N ARG A 101 -7.97 -17.34 -16.25
CA ARG A 101 -6.59 -17.37 -15.71
C ARG A 101 -5.87 -18.71 -15.90
N TYR A 102 -6.57 -19.77 -16.29
CA TYR A 102 -5.94 -21.02 -16.69
C TYR A 102 -5.49 -20.94 -18.14
N SER A 103 -6.38 -20.57 -19.07
CA SER A 103 -6.04 -20.42 -20.51
C SER A 103 -4.85 -19.49 -20.69
N LYS A 104 -4.92 -18.25 -20.18
CA LYS A 104 -3.84 -17.24 -20.28
C LYS A 104 -2.47 -17.69 -19.74
N ARG A 105 -2.39 -18.79 -18.99
CA ARG A 105 -1.14 -19.40 -18.52
C ARG A 105 -0.71 -20.61 -19.34
N ALA A 106 -1.64 -21.33 -19.99
CA ALA A 106 -1.31 -22.27 -21.05
C ALA A 106 -0.77 -21.51 -22.26
N ASP A 107 -1.53 -20.53 -22.77
CA ASP A 107 -1.14 -19.63 -23.86
C ASP A 107 0.27 -19.03 -23.59
N ALA A 108 0.50 -18.51 -22.38
CA ALA A 108 1.79 -17.92 -21.99
C ALA A 108 2.91 -18.93 -21.64
N THR A 109 2.62 -20.24 -21.59
CA THR A 109 3.63 -21.31 -21.51
C THR A 109 4.10 -21.68 -22.92
N ASP A 110 3.18 -21.70 -23.89
CA ASP A 110 3.50 -21.92 -25.29
C ASP A 110 4.29 -20.72 -25.86
N ASP A 111 3.84 -19.48 -25.59
CA ASP A 111 4.58 -18.23 -25.85
C ASP A 111 6.03 -18.28 -25.28
N LEU A 112 6.20 -18.88 -24.09
CA LEU A 112 7.49 -18.98 -23.42
C LEU A 112 8.42 -20.00 -24.09
N ALA A 113 7.88 -21.13 -24.56
CA ALA A 113 8.65 -22.12 -25.30
C ALA A 113 9.17 -21.52 -26.62
N GLU A 114 8.32 -20.84 -27.38
CA GLU A 114 8.74 -20.11 -28.60
C GLU A 114 9.80 -19.04 -28.30
N ALA A 115 9.62 -18.27 -27.23
CA ALA A 115 10.60 -17.23 -26.84
C ALA A 115 11.96 -17.81 -26.40
N VAL A 116 11.99 -19.01 -25.80
CA VAL A 116 13.22 -19.73 -25.44
C VAL A 116 13.95 -20.23 -26.67
N GLU A 117 13.26 -20.90 -27.61
CA GLU A 117 13.85 -21.38 -28.87
C GLU A 117 14.35 -20.21 -29.74
N ALA A 118 13.64 -19.08 -29.75
CA ALA A 118 14.06 -17.84 -30.42
C ALA A 118 15.17 -17.07 -29.67
N GLY A 119 15.53 -17.47 -28.45
CA GLY A 119 16.54 -16.80 -27.62
C GLY A 119 16.18 -15.37 -27.16
N ASN A 120 14.91 -14.96 -27.29
CA ASN A 120 14.49 -13.58 -27.04
C ASN A 120 14.33 -13.30 -25.53
N LYS A 121 15.40 -12.77 -24.91
CA LYS A 121 15.48 -12.52 -23.47
C LYS A 121 14.37 -11.62 -22.91
N GLU A 122 13.87 -10.66 -23.67
CA GLU A 122 12.80 -9.77 -23.18
C GLU A 122 11.45 -10.51 -23.11
N ASP A 123 11.15 -11.31 -24.13
CA ASP A 123 9.95 -12.14 -24.16
C ASP A 123 10.03 -13.32 -23.19
N ILE A 124 11.20 -13.96 -23.04
CA ILE A 124 11.44 -14.98 -22.00
C ILE A 124 11.10 -14.40 -20.61
N GLU A 125 11.67 -13.25 -20.22
CA GLU A 125 11.40 -12.60 -18.93
C GLU A 125 9.92 -12.22 -18.74
N LYS A 126 9.25 -11.80 -19.83
CA LYS A 126 7.84 -11.40 -19.88
C LYS A 126 6.88 -12.58 -19.74
N PHE A 127 7.09 -13.67 -20.47
CA PHE A 127 6.23 -14.86 -20.46
C PHE A 127 6.52 -15.76 -19.25
N SER A 128 7.79 -15.89 -18.84
CA SER A 128 8.21 -16.56 -17.59
C SER A 128 7.48 -16.03 -16.35
N LYS A 129 7.19 -14.72 -16.28
CA LYS A 129 6.40 -14.14 -15.18
C LYS A 129 4.90 -14.40 -15.28
N ARG A 130 4.38 -14.73 -16.46
CA ARG A 130 2.95 -15.01 -16.68
C ARG A 130 2.59 -16.45 -16.35
N THR A 131 3.48 -17.42 -16.55
CA THR A 131 3.21 -18.83 -16.23
C THR A 131 3.08 -19.11 -14.73
N VAL A 132 3.65 -18.24 -13.88
CA VAL A 132 3.68 -18.34 -12.42
C VAL A 132 2.31 -18.66 -11.82
N LYS A 133 2.29 -19.69 -10.96
CA LYS A 133 1.10 -20.14 -10.21
C LYS A 133 1.48 -20.29 -8.73
N VAL A 134 0.62 -19.81 -7.83
CA VAL A 134 0.73 -20.14 -6.40
C VAL A 134 0.25 -21.58 -6.18
N THR A 135 1.00 -22.36 -5.39
CA THR A 135 0.65 -23.75 -5.03
C THR A 135 0.17 -23.79 -3.59
N LYS A 136 -0.50 -24.90 -3.20
CA LYS A 136 -0.83 -25.12 -1.78
C LYS A 136 0.43 -25.17 -0.91
N GLN A 137 1.51 -25.78 -1.41
CA GLN A 137 2.80 -25.83 -0.71
C GLN A 137 3.31 -24.42 -0.38
N HIS A 138 3.32 -23.50 -1.35
CA HIS A 138 3.79 -22.13 -1.10
C HIS A 138 2.99 -21.41 -0.01
N ASN A 139 1.68 -21.69 0.08
CA ASN A 139 0.85 -21.17 1.16
C ASN A 139 1.22 -21.82 2.50
N ASP A 140 1.30 -23.14 2.57
CA ASP A 140 1.58 -23.86 3.82
C ASP A 140 3.02 -23.59 4.34
N ASP A 141 4.00 -23.40 3.45
CA ASP A 141 5.35 -22.91 3.75
C ASP A 141 5.32 -21.51 4.38
N CYS A 142 4.58 -20.58 3.78
CA CYS A 142 4.45 -19.22 4.31
C CYS A 142 3.67 -19.20 5.63
N LYS A 143 2.64 -20.03 5.80
CA LYS A 143 1.94 -20.21 7.09
C LYS A 143 2.89 -20.74 8.16
N ARG A 144 3.73 -21.74 7.84
CA ARG A 144 4.75 -22.28 8.75
C ARG A 144 5.77 -21.22 9.14
N LEU A 145 6.34 -20.51 8.14
CA LEU A 145 7.27 -19.41 8.36
C LEU A 145 6.69 -18.34 9.29
N LEU A 146 5.49 -17.85 9.02
CA LEU A 146 4.88 -16.77 9.80
C LEU A 146 4.57 -17.18 11.24
N LYS A 147 4.11 -18.42 11.45
CA LYS A 147 3.94 -19.00 12.79
C LYS A 147 5.28 -19.08 13.54
N LEU A 148 6.36 -19.52 12.88
CA LEU A 148 7.71 -19.55 13.43
C LEU A 148 8.28 -18.14 13.70
N MET A 149 7.92 -17.12 12.91
CA MET A 149 8.24 -15.71 13.18
C MET A 149 7.45 -15.11 14.35
N GLY A 150 6.46 -15.82 14.89
CA GLY A 150 5.54 -15.36 15.92
C GLY A 150 4.50 -14.34 15.43
N VAL A 151 4.13 -14.41 14.16
CA VAL A 151 3.17 -13.51 13.50
C VAL A 151 1.84 -14.26 13.29
N PRO A 152 0.68 -13.67 13.67
CA PRO A 152 -0.60 -14.34 13.54
C PRO A 152 -0.99 -14.54 12.07
N VAL A 153 -1.53 -15.73 11.82
CA VAL A 153 -2.03 -16.20 10.53
C VAL A 153 -3.51 -16.51 10.69
N VAL A 154 -4.33 -15.96 9.81
CA VAL A 154 -5.76 -16.25 9.67
C VAL A 154 -5.97 -16.96 8.33
N GLU A 155 -6.86 -17.95 8.32
CA GLU A 155 -7.33 -18.60 7.10
C GLU A 155 -8.78 -18.17 6.90
N ALA A 156 -9.07 -17.53 5.76
CA ALA A 156 -10.44 -17.17 5.39
C ALA A 156 -11.21 -18.44 4.99
N PRO A 157 -12.54 -18.49 5.17
CA PRO A 157 -13.34 -19.60 4.65
C PRO A 157 -13.42 -19.53 3.11
N SER A 158 -13.48 -18.30 2.57
CA SER A 158 -13.36 -17.99 1.14
C SER A 158 -12.25 -16.95 0.90
N GLU A 159 -12.57 -15.75 0.42
CA GLU A 159 -11.57 -14.75 -0.03
C GLU A 159 -10.84 -14.04 1.12
N ALA A 160 -9.51 -13.91 1.00
CA ALA A 160 -8.69 -13.19 1.97
C ALA A 160 -9.04 -11.69 2.03
N GLU A 161 -9.34 -11.03 0.91
CA GLU A 161 -9.73 -9.61 0.86
C GLU A 161 -11.03 -9.34 1.65
N ALA A 162 -11.98 -10.26 1.63
CA ALA A 162 -13.24 -10.16 2.36
C ALA A 162 -13.03 -10.33 3.87
N GLN A 163 -12.25 -11.33 4.27
CA GLN A 163 -11.87 -11.56 5.68
C GLN A 163 -11.03 -10.39 6.23
N CYS A 164 -10.10 -9.84 5.44
CA CYS A 164 -9.38 -8.61 5.78
C CYS A 164 -10.33 -7.43 6.01
N ALA A 165 -11.31 -7.24 5.12
CA ALA A 165 -12.32 -6.20 5.27
C ALA A 165 -13.16 -6.40 6.54
N ALA A 166 -13.51 -7.65 6.89
CA ALA A 166 -14.23 -7.96 8.14
C ALA A 166 -13.41 -7.57 9.39
N LEU A 167 -12.13 -7.96 9.47
CA LEU A 167 -11.22 -7.58 10.55
C LEU A 167 -11.05 -6.05 10.68
N CYS A 168 -11.15 -5.32 9.57
CA CYS A 168 -11.07 -3.86 9.56
C CYS A 168 -12.42 -3.20 9.93
N LYS A 169 -13.56 -3.83 9.62
CA LYS A 169 -14.90 -3.38 10.02
C LYS A 169 -15.16 -3.59 11.51
N SER A 170 -14.65 -4.68 12.11
CA SER A 170 -14.72 -4.90 13.57
C SER A 170 -13.75 -4.02 14.37
N GLY A 171 -12.80 -3.34 13.71
CA GLY A 171 -11.78 -2.51 14.35
C GLY A 171 -10.63 -3.32 14.97
N GLN A 172 -10.56 -4.64 14.72
CA GLN A 172 -9.43 -5.47 15.13
C GLN A 172 -8.12 -5.05 14.43
N VAL A 173 -8.20 -4.52 13.19
CA VAL A 173 -7.09 -3.86 12.48
C VAL A 173 -7.43 -2.41 12.12
N TYR A 174 -6.39 -1.60 11.87
CA TYR A 174 -6.53 -0.21 11.41
C TYR A 174 -6.88 -0.11 9.93
N ALA A 175 -6.32 -0.99 9.11
CA ALA A 175 -6.50 -1.02 7.66
C ALA A 175 -6.21 -2.42 7.08
N VAL A 176 -6.68 -2.64 5.86
CA VAL A 176 -6.30 -3.76 4.99
C VAL A 176 -5.12 -3.34 4.10
N ALA A 177 -4.23 -4.26 3.74
CA ALA A 177 -3.18 -4.06 2.75
C ALA A 177 -3.19 -5.17 1.68
N SER A 178 -3.43 -4.76 0.43
CA SER A 178 -3.23 -5.56 -0.78
C SER A 178 -2.92 -4.61 -1.95
N GLU A 179 -2.58 -5.17 -3.11
CA GLU A 179 -2.68 -4.45 -4.39
C GLU A 179 -4.04 -4.64 -5.06
N ASP A 180 -4.85 -5.61 -4.60
CA ASP A 180 -6.21 -5.83 -5.05
C ASP A 180 -7.21 -4.90 -4.33
N MET A 181 -8.05 -4.22 -5.11
CA MET A 181 -8.95 -3.19 -4.59
C MET A 181 -10.33 -3.71 -4.19
N ASP A 182 -10.63 -5.00 -4.37
CA ASP A 182 -11.93 -5.60 -3.97
C ASP A 182 -12.16 -5.56 -2.45
N SER A 183 -11.09 -5.40 -1.66
CA SER A 183 -11.18 -5.03 -0.23
C SER A 183 -12.08 -3.80 0.01
N LEU A 184 -12.12 -2.84 -0.94
CA LEU A 184 -12.99 -1.66 -0.85
C LEU A 184 -14.46 -2.00 -1.08
N THR A 185 -14.80 -2.92 -1.98
CA THR A 185 -16.20 -3.33 -2.25
C THR A 185 -16.75 -4.24 -1.16
N PHE A 186 -15.90 -5.05 -0.50
CA PHE A 186 -16.23 -5.68 0.78
C PHE A 186 -16.32 -4.67 1.95
N GLY A 187 -16.10 -3.38 1.72
CA GLY A 187 -16.33 -2.29 2.67
C GLY A 187 -15.23 -2.11 3.72
N ALA A 188 -13.97 -2.45 3.43
CA ALA A 188 -12.84 -2.17 4.33
C ALA A 188 -12.72 -0.65 4.60
N PRO A 189 -12.89 -0.15 5.85
CA PRO A 189 -12.92 1.29 6.12
C PRO A 189 -11.65 2.05 5.70
N ARG A 190 -10.48 1.38 5.80
CA ARG A 190 -9.18 1.85 5.28
C ARG A 190 -8.49 0.73 4.52
N PHE A 191 -7.85 1.11 3.42
CA PHE A 191 -7.14 0.20 2.52
C PHE A 191 -5.80 0.82 2.09
N LEU A 192 -4.72 0.02 2.07
CA LEU A 192 -3.34 0.46 1.87
C LEU A 192 -2.71 -0.26 0.68
N ARG A 193 -2.37 0.48 -0.38
CA ARG A 193 -1.52 -0.03 -1.47
C ARG A 193 -0.06 0.35 -1.28
N HIS A 194 0.81 -0.44 -1.88
CA HIS A 194 2.27 -0.28 -1.90
C HIS A 194 2.95 -0.44 -0.53
N LEU A 195 2.24 -1.00 0.46
CA LEU A 195 2.81 -1.35 1.77
C LEU A 195 3.83 -2.51 1.67
N MET A 196 3.52 -3.52 0.84
CA MET A 196 4.36 -4.70 0.62
C MET A 196 5.47 -4.50 -0.42
N ASP A 197 5.48 -3.35 -1.09
CA ASP A 197 6.37 -3.03 -2.21
C ASP A 197 7.85 -2.92 -1.76
N PRO A 198 8.86 -3.26 -2.58
CA PRO A 198 10.28 -3.13 -2.20
C PRO A 198 10.65 -1.69 -1.81
N SER A 199 11.41 -1.53 -0.72
CA SER A 199 11.95 -0.23 -0.30
C SER A 199 12.83 0.44 -1.36
N SER A 200 13.44 -0.35 -2.26
CA SER A 200 14.19 0.14 -3.42
C SER A 200 13.34 0.91 -4.44
N ARG A 201 12.03 0.65 -4.55
CA ARG A 201 11.12 1.41 -5.44
C ARG A 201 10.84 2.83 -4.95
N LYS A 202 11.00 3.09 -3.63
CA LYS A 202 10.75 4.39 -2.96
C LYS A 202 9.34 4.98 -3.19
N ILE A 203 8.36 4.13 -3.48
CA ILE A 203 6.95 4.52 -3.67
C ILE A 203 6.29 4.76 -2.29
N PRO A 204 5.49 5.84 -2.11
CA PRO A 204 4.73 6.06 -0.89
C PRO A 204 3.57 5.07 -0.74
N VAL A 205 3.15 4.81 0.49
CA VAL A 205 1.97 3.98 0.77
C VAL A 205 0.72 4.80 0.45
N MET A 206 -0.17 4.26 -0.39
CA MET A 206 -1.43 4.92 -0.74
C MET A 206 -2.54 4.45 0.21
N GLU A 207 -2.98 5.32 1.13
CA GLU A 207 -4.17 5.10 1.96
C GLU A 207 -5.44 5.55 1.21
N PHE A 208 -6.43 4.67 1.18
CA PHE A 208 -7.79 4.90 0.68
C PHE A 208 -8.77 4.78 1.86
N GLU A 209 -9.74 5.69 1.96
CA GLU A 209 -10.72 5.73 3.06
C GLU A 209 -12.15 5.67 2.50
N VAL A 210 -12.86 4.54 2.66
CA VAL A 210 -14.16 4.28 1.98
C VAL A 210 -15.20 5.36 2.26
N ALA A 211 -15.26 5.88 3.49
CA ALA A 211 -16.18 6.97 3.83
C ALA A 211 -16.00 8.20 2.92
N LYS A 212 -14.76 8.54 2.53
CA LYS A 212 -14.47 9.64 1.60
C LYS A 212 -14.71 9.28 0.14
N ILE A 213 -14.52 8.02 -0.23
CA ILE A 213 -14.89 7.53 -1.57
C ILE A 213 -16.40 7.75 -1.79
N LEU A 214 -17.22 7.32 -0.82
CA LEU A 214 -18.68 7.49 -0.88
C LEU A 214 -19.10 8.97 -0.85
N GLU A 215 -18.44 9.79 -0.01
CA GLU A 215 -18.64 11.25 0.08
C GLU A 215 -18.35 11.96 -1.25
N GLU A 216 -17.16 11.77 -1.84
CA GLU A 216 -16.76 12.50 -3.06
C GLU A 216 -17.42 11.96 -4.33
N LEU A 217 -17.71 10.65 -4.39
CA LEU A 217 -18.52 10.10 -5.49
C LEU A 217 -20.00 10.45 -5.35
N ASN A 218 -20.47 10.85 -4.16
CA ASN A 218 -21.88 11.03 -3.79
C ASN A 218 -22.69 9.75 -4.10
N LEU A 219 -22.27 8.64 -3.52
CA LEU A 219 -22.88 7.30 -3.69
C LEU A 219 -23.10 6.62 -2.34
N THR A 220 -24.11 5.75 -2.26
CA THR A 220 -24.22 4.77 -1.17
C THR A 220 -23.22 3.62 -1.35
N MET A 221 -23.02 2.81 -0.31
CA MET A 221 -22.16 1.62 -0.41
C MET A 221 -22.69 0.61 -1.45
N ASP A 222 -24.01 0.42 -1.52
CA ASP A 222 -24.65 -0.45 -2.52
C ASP A 222 -24.41 0.08 -3.95
N GLN A 223 -24.52 1.39 -4.16
CA GLN A 223 -24.22 2.04 -5.44
C GLN A 223 -22.73 1.95 -5.81
N PHE A 224 -21.83 1.93 -4.82
CA PHE A 224 -20.40 1.72 -5.05
C PHE A 224 -20.09 0.27 -5.44
N ILE A 225 -20.77 -0.72 -4.84
CA ILE A 225 -20.69 -2.13 -5.25
C ILE A 225 -21.18 -2.28 -6.70
N ASP A 226 -22.34 -1.72 -7.04
CA ASP A 226 -22.89 -1.74 -8.40
C ASP A 226 -21.97 -1.06 -9.43
N LEU A 227 -21.39 0.09 -9.08
CA LEU A 227 -20.37 0.78 -9.88
C LEU A 227 -19.17 -0.12 -10.16
N CYS A 228 -18.70 -0.86 -9.16
CA CYS A 228 -17.56 -1.75 -9.29
C CYS A 228 -17.87 -3.01 -10.10
N ILE A 229 -19.07 -3.58 -9.96
CA ILE A 229 -19.58 -4.67 -10.81
C ILE A 229 -19.66 -4.22 -12.27
N LEU A 230 -20.26 -3.05 -12.56
CA LEU A 230 -20.33 -2.47 -13.90
C LEU A 230 -18.97 -2.06 -14.49
N SER A 231 -18.00 -1.73 -13.64
CA SER A 231 -16.61 -1.51 -14.06
C SER A 231 -15.90 -2.83 -14.42
N GLY A 232 -16.41 -3.94 -13.90
CA GLY A 232 -15.91 -5.30 -14.08
C GLY A 232 -15.06 -5.75 -12.90
N CYS A 233 -15.61 -6.67 -12.11
CA CYS A 233 -14.95 -7.40 -11.03
C CYS A 233 -14.40 -8.75 -11.51
N ASP A 234 -14.01 -9.62 -10.58
CA ASP A 234 -13.57 -11.01 -10.82
C ASP A 234 -14.70 -12.07 -10.67
N TYR A 235 -15.89 -11.67 -10.22
CA TYR A 235 -17.02 -12.57 -9.88
C TYR A 235 -18.09 -12.69 -10.98
N CYS A 236 -18.14 -11.76 -11.92
CA CYS A 236 -19.03 -11.82 -13.07
C CYS A 236 -18.38 -11.09 -14.27
N ASP A 237 -18.86 -11.36 -15.49
CA ASP A 237 -18.48 -10.56 -16.65
C ASP A 237 -19.04 -9.13 -16.58
N SER A 238 -18.66 -8.28 -17.53
CA SER A 238 -18.98 -6.85 -17.56
C SER A 238 -19.56 -6.45 -18.92
N ILE A 239 -20.61 -5.62 -18.92
CA ILE A 239 -21.28 -5.15 -20.15
C ILE A 239 -20.28 -4.44 -21.07
N ARG A 240 -20.14 -4.93 -22.31
CA ARG A 240 -19.15 -4.43 -23.26
C ARG A 240 -19.39 -2.95 -23.59
N GLY A 241 -18.34 -2.14 -23.45
CA GLY A 241 -18.40 -0.68 -23.68
C GLY A 241 -18.80 0.14 -22.45
N ILE A 242 -19.17 -0.50 -21.34
CA ILE A 242 -19.22 0.14 -20.02
C ILE A 242 -17.88 -0.09 -19.32
N GLY A 243 -17.31 0.98 -18.80
CA GLY A 243 -16.18 0.98 -17.87
C GLY A 243 -16.37 2.09 -16.84
N GLY A 244 -15.51 2.20 -15.84
CA GLY A 244 -15.75 3.01 -14.63
C GLY A 244 -16.32 4.42 -14.85
N GLN A 245 -15.80 5.20 -15.80
CA GLN A 245 -16.30 6.57 -16.08
C GLN A 245 -17.68 6.61 -16.76
N THR A 246 -18.11 5.52 -17.41
CA THR A 246 -19.47 5.32 -17.94
C THR A 246 -20.38 4.76 -16.84
N ALA A 247 -19.92 3.76 -16.09
CA ALA A 247 -20.64 3.17 -14.97
C ALA A 247 -21.01 4.22 -13.89
N LEU A 248 -20.07 5.11 -13.54
CA LEU A 248 -20.32 6.19 -12.57
C LEU A 248 -21.39 7.17 -13.04
N LYS A 249 -21.52 7.42 -14.34
CA LYS A 249 -22.60 8.26 -14.91
C LYS A 249 -23.94 7.54 -14.81
N LEU A 250 -23.99 6.28 -15.26
CA LEU A 250 -25.21 5.47 -15.23
C LEU A 250 -25.72 5.27 -13.80
N ILE A 251 -24.85 4.97 -12.83
CA ILE A 251 -25.24 4.82 -11.42
C ILE A 251 -25.72 6.14 -10.82
N ARG A 252 -25.11 7.28 -11.15
CA ARG A 252 -25.62 8.61 -10.75
C ARG A 252 -26.94 9.01 -11.43
N GLN A 253 -27.31 8.39 -12.54
CA GLN A 253 -28.55 8.66 -13.28
C GLN A 253 -29.71 7.72 -12.89
N HIS A 254 -29.42 6.45 -12.62
CA HIS A 254 -30.41 5.37 -12.47
C HIS A 254 -30.39 4.71 -11.09
N GLY A 255 -29.35 4.90 -10.28
CA GLY A 255 -29.31 4.47 -8.88
C GLY A 255 -29.01 2.99 -8.61
N SER A 256 -29.26 2.07 -9.55
CA SER A 256 -28.98 0.63 -9.44
C SER A 256 -28.71 -0.01 -10.81
N ILE A 257 -28.10 -1.21 -10.83
CA ILE A 257 -27.96 -2.00 -12.07
C ILE A 257 -29.32 -2.34 -12.70
N GLU A 258 -30.33 -2.72 -11.89
CA GLU A 258 -31.69 -3.03 -12.36
C GLU A 258 -32.25 -1.91 -13.25
N THR A 259 -32.27 -0.68 -12.73
CA THR A 259 -32.83 0.48 -13.44
C THR A 259 -31.93 0.92 -14.60
N ILE A 260 -30.64 0.59 -14.61
CA ILE A 260 -29.79 0.73 -15.80
C ILE A 260 -30.23 -0.26 -16.89
N LEU A 261 -30.45 -1.54 -16.57
CA LEU A 261 -30.83 -2.58 -17.55
C LEU A 261 -32.22 -2.35 -18.18
N GLU A 262 -33.10 -1.64 -17.47
CA GLU A 262 -34.39 -1.15 -17.99
C GLU A 262 -34.22 -0.01 -19.01
N ASN A 263 -33.30 0.92 -18.76
CA ASN A 263 -33.19 2.20 -19.50
C ASN A 263 -32.04 2.27 -20.52
N ILE A 264 -31.15 1.28 -20.56
CA ILE A 264 -29.97 1.26 -21.42
C ILE A 264 -30.31 0.94 -22.89
N ASN A 265 -29.68 1.64 -23.84
CA ASN A 265 -29.79 1.30 -25.26
C ASN A 265 -29.15 -0.08 -25.53
N ARG A 266 -30.00 -1.07 -25.82
CA ARG A 266 -29.62 -2.48 -26.02
C ARG A 266 -28.98 -2.77 -27.40
N GLU A 267 -29.12 -1.86 -28.37
CA GLU A 267 -28.44 -1.95 -29.68
C GLU A 267 -26.93 -1.68 -29.51
N ARG A 268 -26.59 -0.71 -28.65
CA ARG A 268 -25.22 -0.29 -28.35
C ARG A 268 -24.56 -1.15 -27.27
N TYR A 269 -25.31 -1.56 -26.25
CA TYR A 269 -24.79 -2.25 -25.08
C TYR A 269 -25.36 -3.67 -25.00
N GLN A 270 -24.55 -4.64 -25.44
CA GLN A 270 -24.84 -6.06 -25.31
C GLN A 270 -24.69 -6.49 -23.85
N ILE A 271 -25.83 -6.77 -23.21
CA ILE A 271 -25.91 -7.35 -21.87
C ILE A 271 -25.64 -8.86 -22.01
N PRO A 272 -24.81 -9.49 -21.15
CA PRO A 272 -24.62 -10.94 -21.17
C PRO A 272 -25.93 -11.67 -20.84
N GLU A 273 -26.17 -12.82 -21.50
CA GLU A 273 -27.21 -13.77 -21.10
C GLU A 273 -26.86 -14.36 -19.72
N ASP A 274 -27.87 -14.60 -18.88
CA ASP A 274 -27.75 -15.08 -17.49
C ASP A 274 -26.69 -14.36 -16.63
N TRP A 275 -26.55 -13.04 -16.78
CA TRP A 275 -25.53 -12.23 -16.08
C TRP A 275 -25.73 -12.22 -14.54
N PRO A 276 -24.85 -12.87 -13.74
CA PRO A 276 -25.08 -13.12 -12.31
C PRO A 276 -24.63 -11.94 -11.42
N TYR A 277 -25.07 -10.72 -11.78
CA TYR A 277 -24.67 -9.51 -11.07
C TYR A 277 -25.32 -9.40 -9.68
N GLN A 278 -26.46 -10.06 -9.47
CA GLN A 278 -27.19 -10.03 -8.20
C GLN A 278 -26.51 -10.93 -7.16
N GLU A 279 -25.99 -12.08 -7.59
CA GLU A 279 -25.15 -12.99 -6.82
C GLU A 279 -23.80 -12.35 -6.50
N ALA A 280 -23.17 -11.66 -7.47
CA ALA A 280 -21.93 -10.91 -7.26
C ALA A 280 -22.13 -9.74 -6.27
N ARG A 281 -23.23 -8.98 -6.37
CA ARG A 281 -23.61 -7.95 -5.40
C ARG A 281 -23.81 -8.55 -4.02
N ARG A 282 -24.52 -9.69 -3.93
CA ARG A 282 -24.74 -10.39 -2.66
C ARG A 282 -23.41 -10.83 -2.04
N LEU A 283 -22.49 -11.39 -2.82
CA LEU A 283 -21.16 -11.79 -2.38
C LEU A 283 -20.37 -10.62 -1.75
N PHE A 284 -20.43 -9.42 -2.34
CA PHE A 284 -19.77 -8.24 -1.75
C PHE A 284 -20.43 -7.74 -0.45
N LYS A 285 -21.77 -7.88 -0.31
CA LYS A 285 -22.54 -7.43 0.85
C LYS A 285 -22.53 -8.43 2.02
N GLU A 286 -22.63 -9.72 1.71
CA GLU A 286 -22.76 -10.86 2.62
C GLU A 286 -21.62 -11.89 2.37
N PRO A 287 -20.33 -11.50 2.42
CA PRO A 287 -19.24 -12.44 2.19
C PRO A 287 -19.14 -13.47 3.31
N GLU A 288 -18.70 -14.69 2.96
CA GLU A 288 -18.35 -15.71 3.93
C GLU A 288 -17.05 -15.31 4.66
N VAL A 289 -17.13 -15.05 5.97
CA VAL A 289 -16.01 -14.61 6.82
C VAL A 289 -16.18 -15.13 8.25
N VAL A 290 -15.08 -15.45 8.91
CA VAL A 290 -15.04 -15.72 10.36
C VAL A 290 -15.16 -14.39 11.11
N THR A 291 -16.18 -14.28 11.96
CA THR A 291 -16.49 -13.09 12.77
C THR A 291 -16.15 -13.27 14.27
N ASP A 292 -15.93 -14.50 14.71
CA ASP A 292 -15.61 -14.86 16.09
C ASP A 292 -14.13 -14.58 16.42
N GLU A 293 -13.88 -13.69 17.39
CA GLU A 293 -12.53 -13.29 17.80
C GLU A 293 -11.75 -14.42 18.49
N GLU A 294 -12.44 -15.39 19.12
CA GLU A 294 -11.78 -16.54 19.78
C GLU A 294 -11.28 -17.55 18.74
N GLN A 295 -12.03 -17.75 17.65
CA GLN A 295 -11.61 -18.59 16.51
C GLN A 295 -10.42 -18.00 15.76
N LEU A 296 -10.35 -16.66 15.64
CA LEU A 296 -9.30 -15.95 14.90
C LEU A 296 -7.92 -15.96 15.60
N GLN A 297 -7.87 -16.20 16.92
CA GLN A 297 -6.65 -16.38 17.74
C GLN A 297 -5.51 -15.35 17.54
N ILE A 298 -5.83 -14.10 17.15
CA ILE A 298 -4.86 -13.07 16.73
C ILE A 298 -3.92 -12.67 17.88
N LYS A 299 -2.75 -13.31 17.97
CA LYS A 299 -1.73 -13.07 18.99
C LYS A 299 -0.33 -13.07 18.34
N TRP A 300 0.51 -12.08 18.71
CA TRP A 300 1.92 -12.03 18.32
C TRP A 300 2.77 -12.65 19.44
N SER A 301 3.45 -13.76 19.16
CA SER A 301 4.30 -14.49 20.12
C SER A 301 5.76 -14.00 20.05
N ALA A 302 6.71 -14.77 20.55
CA ALA A 302 8.13 -14.61 20.23
C ALA A 302 8.47 -15.47 19.00
N PRO A 303 9.49 -15.11 18.20
CA PRO A 303 9.97 -16.01 17.16
C PRO A 303 10.54 -17.29 17.79
N ASP A 304 10.26 -18.42 17.15
CA ASP A 304 10.92 -19.71 17.40
C ASP A 304 12.26 -19.72 16.66
N GLU A 305 13.35 -19.57 17.40
CA GLU A 305 14.69 -19.40 16.82
C GLU A 305 15.21 -20.69 16.21
N GLU A 306 15.05 -21.80 16.92
CA GLU A 306 15.50 -23.13 16.49
C GLU A 306 14.67 -23.62 15.30
N GLY A 307 13.34 -23.43 15.36
CA GLY A 307 12.43 -23.74 14.26
C GLY A 307 12.66 -22.87 13.02
N LEU A 308 12.96 -21.56 13.17
CA LEU A 308 13.33 -20.69 12.04
C LEU A 308 14.66 -21.09 11.42
N ILE A 309 15.68 -21.41 12.24
CA ILE A 309 16.98 -21.86 11.73
C ILE A 309 16.80 -23.20 11.00
N ASN A 310 16.12 -24.19 11.58
CA ASN A 310 15.94 -25.48 10.91
C ASN A 310 15.14 -25.34 9.61
N PHE A 311 14.02 -24.62 9.62
CA PHE A 311 13.18 -24.50 8.44
C PHE A 311 13.84 -23.71 7.31
N LEU A 312 14.51 -22.59 7.60
CA LEU A 312 15.13 -21.77 6.56
C LEU A 312 16.50 -22.33 6.14
N VAL A 313 17.37 -22.71 7.09
CA VAL A 313 18.75 -23.14 6.81
C VAL A 313 18.78 -24.61 6.41
N SER A 314 18.31 -25.52 7.27
CA SER A 314 18.45 -26.98 7.07
C SER A 314 17.55 -27.50 5.94
N GLU A 315 16.29 -27.06 5.89
CA GLU A 315 15.31 -27.57 4.93
C GLU A 315 15.28 -26.78 3.60
N ASN A 316 15.64 -25.49 3.62
CA ASN A 316 15.50 -24.59 2.47
C ASN A 316 16.82 -23.94 1.98
N GLY A 317 17.97 -24.27 2.57
CA GLY A 317 19.29 -23.83 2.09
C GLY A 317 19.62 -22.34 2.31
N PHE A 318 18.88 -21.62 3.16
CA PHE A 318 19.15 -20.21 3.43
C PHE A 318 20.47 -20.04 4.20
N ASN A 319 21.24 -19.01 3.87
CA ASN A 319 22.50 -18.71 4.57
C ASN A 319 22.27 -18.40 6.07
N SER A 320 22.76 -19.28 6.95
CA SER A 320 22.59 -19.23 8.41
C SER A 320 22.89 -17.85 9.01
N ASP A 321 24.03 -17.26 8.68
CA ASP A 321 24.44 -15.91 9.10
C ASP A 321 23.38 -14.83 8.86
N ARG A 322 22.67 -14.89 7.73
CA ARG A 322 21.59 -13.95 7.38
C ARG A 322 20.31 -14.26 8.16
N VAL A 323 19.99 -15.54 8.38
CA VAL A 323 18.83 -15.97 9.17
C VAL A 323 18.98 -15.55 10.63
N THR A 324 20.13 -15.82 11.26
CA THR A 324 20.41 -15.41 12.65
C THR A 324 20.37 -13.88 12.82
N LYS A 325 20.98 -13.12 11.92
CA LYS A 325 20.93 -11.64 11.93
C LYS A 325 19.51 -11.10 11.69
N ALA A 326 18.64 -11.86 11.01
CA ALA A 326 17.23 -11.54 10.84
C ALA A 326 16.37 -11.88 12.07
N ILE A 327 16.66 -12.98 12.76
CA ILE A 327 16.02 -13.35 14.04
C ILE A 327 16.24 -12.24 15.09
N GLU A 328 17.47 -11.73 15.22
CA GLU A 328 17.78 -10.60 16.12
C GLU A 328 16.99 -9.33 15.80
N LYS A 329 16.75 -9.04 14.50
CA LYS A 329 15.88 -7.93 14.08
C LYS A 329 14.43 -8.14 14.52
N ILE A 330 13.89 -9.36 14.45
CA ILE A 330 12.52 -9.69 14.89
C ILE A 330 12.40 -9.49 16.41
N LYS A 331 13.38 -9.96 17.21
CA LYS A 331 13.43 -9.73 18.66
C LYS A 331 13.44 -8.24 19.00
N ALA A 332 14.36 -7.48 18.38
CA ALA A 332 14.51 -6.04 18.63
C ALA A 332 13.26 -5.23 18.19
N ALA A 333 12.62 -5.63 17.08
CA ALA A 333 11.37 -5.08 16.59
C ALA A 333 10.20 -5.27 17.58
N LYS A 334 10.05 -6.48 18.14
CA LYS A 334 9.00 -6.79 19.11
C LYS A 334 9.03 -5.83 20.29
N ASN A 335 10.21 -5.53 20.83
CA ASN A 335 10.39 -4.59 21.93
C ASN A 335 9.92 -3.16 21.56
N LYS A 336 10.25 -2.65 20.37
CA LYS A 336 9.73 -1.35 19.89
C LYS A 336 8.21 -1.33 19.78
N SER A 337 7.61 -2.44 19.34
CA SER A 337 6.16 -2.56 19.14
C SER A 337 5.33 -2.47 20.44
N SER A 338 5.96 -2.51 21.61
CA SER A 338 5.30 -2.30 22.92
C SER A 338 4.85 -0.86 23.14
N GLN A 339 5.48 0.12 22.47
CA GLN A 339 5.16 1.53 22.63
C GLN A 339 3.85 1.91 21.90
N GLY A 340 2.78 2.12 22.66
CA GLY A 340 1.48 2.52 22.12
C GLY A 340 1.45 3.94 21.54
N ARG A 341 0.57 4.19 20.56
CA ARG A 341 0.29 5.55 20.04
C ARG A 341 -0.60 6.32 21.01
N LEU A 342 -0.48 7.64 21.06
CA LEU A 342 -1.44 8.49 21.78
C LEU A 342 -2.88 8.31 21.27
N GLU A 343 -3.06 8.09 19.96
CA GLU A 343 -4.36 7.80 19.33
C GLU A 343 -5.03 6.50 19.82
N SER A 344 -4.29 5.54 20.40
CA SER A 344 -4.89 4.35 21.02
C SER A 344 -5.46 4.63 22.43
N PHE A 345 -5.11 5.77 23.03
CA PHE A 345 -5.69 6.23 24.30
C PHE A 345 -6.81 7.27 24.07
N PHE A 346 -6.71 8.06 23.00
CA PHE A 346 -7.65 9.14 22.68
C PHE A 346 -8.30 8.93 21.31
N LYS A 347 -9.60 8.60 21.29
CA LYS A 347 -10.41 8.67 20.06
C LYS A 347 -10.43 10.11 19.53
N PRO A 348 -10.06 10.38 18.27
CA PRO A 348 -10.12 11.74 17.72
C PRO A 348 -11.56 12.26 17.74
N VAL A 349 -11.79 13.38 18.43
CA VAL A 349 -13.08 14.08 18.38
C VAL A 349 -13.19 14.72 17.00
N ALA A 350 -14.22 14.35 16.23
CA ALA A 350 -14.54 15.05 15.00
C ALA A 350 -14.98 16.49 15.34
N ASN A 351 -14.30 17.50 14.80
CA ASN A 351 -14.58 18.91 15.08
C ASN A 351 -15.87 19.39 14.39
N THR A 352 -17.03 18.96 14.88
CA THR A 352 -18.36 19.44 14.49
C THR A 352 -18.70 20.81 15.10
N SER A 353 -17.73 21.74 15.07
CA SER A 353 -17.98 23.18 15.27
C SER A 353 -16.84 24.02 14.70
N ALA A 354 -17.18 25.07 13.95
CA ALA A 354 -16.20 26.08 13.57
C ALA A 354 -15.77 26.88 14.81
N PRO A 355 -14.49 27.25 14.97
CA PRO A 355 -14.01 27.91 16.18
C PRO A 355 -14.58 29.34 16.29
N ILE A 356 -15.49 29.53 17.25
CA ILE A 356 -16.01 30.86 17.63
C ILE A 356 -14.83 31.73 18.07
N LYS A 357 -14.60 32.85 17.36
CA LYS A 357 -13.56 33.83 17.68
C LYS A 357 -13.77 34.43 19.07
N ARG A 358 -13.11 33.90 20.10
CA ARG A 358 -13.01 34.55 21.42
C ARG A 358 -12.23 35.86 21.25
N LYS A 359 -12.85 36.99 21.61
CA LYS A 359 -12.15 38.29 21.75
C LYS A 359 -11.03 38.14 22.78
N GLY A 360 -9.83 38.58 22.44
CA GLY A 360 -8.68 38.50 23.33
C GLY A 360 -8.71 39.56 24.43
N SER A 361 -8.92 39.15 25.68
CA SER A 361 -8.65 39.98 26.85
C SER A 361 -7.14 40.02 27.12
N LYS A 362 -6.52 41.20 27.07
CA LYS A 362 -5.12 41.37 27.46
C LYS A 362 -4.95 41.14 28.96
N CYS A 363 -4.21 40.12 29.35
CA CYS A 363 -3.69 39.99 30.71
C CYS A 363 -2.23 40.46 30.71
N VAL A 364 -1.87 41.38 31.62
CA VAL A 364 -0.51 41.91 31.74
C VAL A 364 0.16 41.26 32.95
N LEU A 365 1.24 40.52 32.71
CA LEU A 365 2.10 39.98 33.77
C LEU A 365 3.36 40.83 33.87
N GLN A 366 3.58 41.44 35.02
CA GLN A 366 4.86 42.06 35.37
C GLN A 366 5.83 40.97 35.87
N SER A 367 7.08 41.02 35.43
CA SER A 367 8.15 40.18 35.94
C SER A 367 9.02 40.93 36.96
N PRO A 368 9.35 40.34 38.12
CA PRO A 368 10.29 40.94 39.06
C PRO A 368 11.73 40.80 38.55
N LYS A 369 12.52 41.87 38.68
CA LYS A 369 13.96 41.82 38.44
C LYS A 369 14.72 41.27 39.66
N GLN A 370 15.77 40.50 39.42
CA GLN A 370 16.92 40.40 40.32
C GLN A 370 18.20 40.61 39.52
N GLU A 371 19.09 41.46 40.02
CA GLU A 371 20.38 41.78 39.41
C GLU A 371 21.51 41.29 40.33
N ILE A 372 22.46 40.51 39.79
CA ILE A 372 23.68 40.11 40.50
C ILE A 372 24.87 40.84 39.87
N LYS A 373 25.64 41.55 40.71
CA LYS A 373 26.73 42.44 40.27
C LYS A 373 28.07 41.70 40.23
N PRO A 374 28.90 41.92 39.19
CA PRO A 374 30.35 42.04 39.36
C PRO A 374 30.73 43.50 39.67
N ARG A 375 31.76 43.71 40.49
CA ARG A 375 32.43 45.02 40.68
C ARG A 375 33.62 45.14 39.74
N ILE A 376 33.92 46.36 39.30
CA ILE A 376 35.27 46.98 39.32
C ILE A 376 35.10 48.52 39.15
N PHE A 377 36.18 49.29 39.32
CA PHE A 377 36.17 50.68 39.80
C PHE A 377 35.88 51.80 38.77
N SER A 378 35.56 52.97 39.34
CA SER A 378 35.60 54.36 38.81
C SER A 378 36.92 54.73 38.09
N LEU A 379 37.06 55.83 37.33
CA LEU A 379 36.46 57.20 37.37
C LEU A 379 35.87 57.63 35.99
N GLN A 380 34.85 58.51 35.90
CA GLN A 380 34.90 60.00 35.90
C GLN A 380 35.88 60.56 34.82
N ALA A 381 35.55 61.47 33.86
CA ALA A 381 34.37 62.29 33.52
C ALA A 381 34.48 62.74 32.00
N CYS A 382 33.65 63.55 31.31
CA CYS A 382 32.38 64.27 31.57
C CYS A 382 31.68 64.72 30.23
N TYR A 383 30.75 65.70 30.28
CA TYR A 383 30.25 66.68 29.24
C TYR A 383 30.42 66.35 27.72
N SER A 384 29.32 66.14 26.94
CA SER A 384 28.60 67.12 26.04
C SER A 384 29.41 67.70 24.86
N SER A 385 28.94 67.88 23.61
CA SER A 385 27.61 67.95 22.94
C SER A 385 27.74 67.48 21.46
N GLY A 386 26.71 67.17 20.64
CA GLY A 386 25.76 68.06 19.93
C GLY A 386 26.41 69.00 18.87
N PRO A 387 25.82 69.32 17.69
CA PRO A 387 24.54 68.87 17.08
C PRO A 387 24.52 68.61 15.53
N LYS A 388 23.33 68.21 15.01
CA LYS A 388 22.71 68.34 13.65
C LYS A 388 23.49 68.98 12.47
N LEU A 389 23.33 68.44 11.24
CA LEU A 389 22.48 69.05 10.17
C LEU A 389 22.33 68.24 8.85
N ASN A 390 21.29 68.61 8.09
CA ASN A 390 20.66 68.05 6.88
C ASN A 390 21.52 67.58 5.68
N GLY A 391 21.11 66.44 5.08
CA GLY A 391 20.39 66.42 3.79
C GLY A 391 21.16 66.30 2.46
N GLY A 392 20.54 65.67 1.46
CA GLY A 392 20.98 65.71 0.06
C GLY A 392 20.95 64.35 -0.66
N LEU A 393 20.36 64.32 -1.86
CA LEU A 393 20.37 63.18 -2.79
C LEU A 393 21.49 63.37 -3.83
N CYS A 394 22.22 62.33 -4.22
CA CYS A 394 22.76 62.21 -5.59
C CYS A 394 23.18 60.77 -5.94
N LEU A 395 23.62 60.58 -7.19
CA LEU A 395 23.82 59.29 -7.88
C LEU A 395 25.26 59.20 -8.46
N LEU A 396 25.75 57.97 -8.68
CA LEU A 396 26.99 57.63 -9.43
C LEU A 396 28.32 58.05 -8.73
N THR A 397 29.51 57.50 -9.02
CA THR A 397 29.98 56.56 -10.07
C THR A 397 31.24 55.77 -9.59
N LEU A 398 31.70 54.78 -10.39
CA LEU A 398 33.07 54.20 -10.46
C LEU A 398 33.53 53.21 -9.35
N ASP A 399 34.46 52.26 -9.58
CA ASP A 399 34.78 51.40 -10.76
C ASP A 399 35.81 50.30 -10.36
N LEU A 400 36.06 49.31 -11.25
CA LEU A 400 37.19 48.34 -11.29
C LEU A 400 37.28 47.35 -10.09
N GLY A 401 37.42 46.02 -10.23
CA GLY A 401 37.56 45.09 -11.36
C GLY A 401 37.80 43.66 -10.81
N SER A 402 38.28 42.64 -11.53
CA SER A 402 38.53 42.49 -12.97
C SER A 402 38.71 41.00 -13.35
N LYS A 403 38.20 40.61 -14.54
CA LYS A 403 38.75 39.73 -15.63
C LYS A 403 39.73 38.56 -15.33
N HIS A 404 39.75 37.46 -16.09
CA HIS A 404 39.04 37.09 -17.35
C HIS A 404 38.94 35.56 -17.51
N SER A 405 37.93 35.12 -18.29
CA SER A 405 37.96 33.89 -19.09
C SER A 405 37.65 34.23 -20.55
N SER A 406 38.14 33.42 -21.52
CA SER A 406 37.83 33.56 -22.95
C SER A 406 38.23 32.32 -23.77
N PRO A 407 37.57 32.00 -24.92
CA PRO A 407 37.65 30.66 -25.54
C PRO A 407 37.92 30.63 -27.07
N LEU A 408 37.76 29.44 -27.66
CA LEU A 408 37.51 29.11 -29.08
C LEU A 408 38.66 29.20 -30.11
N GLY A 409 38.75 28.16 -30.93
CA GLY A 409 39.52 28.09 -32.18
C GLY A 409 39.27 26.75 -32.90
N ARG A 410 39.03 26.75 -34.22
CA ARG A 410 38.91 25.54 -35.06
C ARG A 410 40.19 25.31 -35.85
N GLY A 411 40.51 24.04 -36.11
CA GLY A 411 41.55 23.63 -37.07
C GLY A 411 41.22 22.24 -37.63
N VAL A 412 41.56 21.99 -38.91
CA VAL A 412 41.32 20.73 -39.62
C VAL A 412 42.59 20.35 -40.37
N CYS A 413 43.02 19.08 -40.25
CA CYS A 413 43.99 18.44 -41.14
C CYS A 413 43.58 17.00 -41.43
N PHE A 414 43.82 16.55 -42.67
CA PHE A 414 43.79 15.15 -43.10
C PHE A 414 45.22 14.58 -43.06
N SER A 415 45.36 13.26 -42.86
CA SER A 415 46.09 12.37 -43.79
C SER A 415 46.15 10.92 -43.27
N ALA A 416 46.38 9.99 -44.22
CA ALA A 416 46.56 8.53 -44.04
C ALA A 416 45.36 7.77 -43.42
#